data_AF-A0A8D3C877-F1
#
_entry.id   AF-A0A8D3C877-F1
#
_cell.length_a   1.000
_cell.length_b   1.000
_cell.length_c   1.000
_cell.angle_alpha   90.00
_cell.angle_beta   90.00
_cell.angle_gamma   90.00
#
_symmetry.space_group_name_H-M   'P 1'
#
loop_
_entity.id
_entity.type
_entity.pdbx_description
1 polymer ?
#
loop_
_entity_poly.entity_id
_entity_poly.type
_entity_poly.pdbx_seq_one_letter_code
_entity_poly.pdbx_strand_id
1 'polypeptide(L)'
;PSHACRKNLGCAHVLSLILRGSMYLEEETNKKSEVITCIFSLKEEVGALVRALRLFEEKGINLTHIESRPSRMDKEQYEFFISVDSSCAQAMDEAIDGLRTQISGHVHEMSRNKQKDTVPWFPNDIQDLDRFANQILSYGSELEADHPGFTDPVYRTRRKEFADIAYNYRHGQTIPRVEYTEEEKATWGTVFQELKTLYPTHACREHNRVFPLLEKYCGYKQDNIPQLDDVSRFLQSCTGFRLRPVAGLLSSRDFLAGLAFRVFHSTQYIRHSSNPLYTPEPDVCHELLGHVPLFADPSFAQFSQEIGLASLGAPDEYIEKLATVYWFTVEFGLCKQGSDIKAYGAGLLSSFGELQYCLTDKPKLQAFDPDKTSLQKYPITEYQPIYFVAESFEDAKERVRKFAGTIPRPFTVRYNPYTQSIEVLDNAQQLRNLADSIGSEMGKLCEALRKLA
;
A
#
# COMPACT_ATOMS: atom_id res chain seq x y z
N PRO A 1 8.30 5.90 43.41
CA PRO A 1 7.51 7.03 42.84
C PRO A 1 7.09 6.69 41.40
N SER A 2 6.03 5.91 41.30
CA SER A 2 5.61 5.04 40.20
C SER A 2 4.51 5.66 39.32
N HIS A 3 4.59 6.98 39.04
CA HIS A 3 3.52 7.71 38.37
C HIS A 3 3.85 8.27 36.97
N ALA A 4 5.04 8.05 36.41
CA ALA A 4 5.46 8.66 35.13
C ALA A 4 5.30 7.77 33.88
N CYS A 5 4.98 6.48 34.01
CA CYS A 5 5.07 5.52 32.89
C CYS A 5 3.73 5.16 32.20
N ARG A 6 2.68 6.00 32.36
CA ARG A 6 1.31 5.69 31.88
C ARG A 6 0.80 6.57 30.72
N LYS A 7 1.64 7.35 30.03
CA LYS A 7 1.17 8.36 29.05
C LYS A 7 1.76 8.30 27.63
N ASN A 8 2.46 7.24 27.24
CA ASN A 8 3.09 7.15 25.92
C ASN A 8 2.59 5.93 25.15
N LEU A 9 1.39 5.97 24.57
CA LEU A 9 0.81 4.79 23.91
C LEU A 9 -0.26 5.21 22.89
N GLY A 10 -0.11 4.91 21.59
CA GLY A 10 -1.25 5.03 20.67
C GLY A 10 -0.98 5.41 19.21
N CYS A 11 0.12 4.97 18.57
CA CYS A 11 0.31 5.00 17.10
C CYS A 11 -0.83 4.31 16.32
N ALA A 12 -1.71 3.63 17.04
CA ALA A 12 -2.52 2.58 16.51
C ALA A 12 -4.00 3.00 16.26
N HIS A 13 -4.44 4.21 16.70
CA HIS A 13 -5.87 4.63 16.81
C HIS A 13 -6.71 4.47 15.52
N VAL A 14 -6.15 4.54 14.30
CA VAL A 14 -7.01 4.74 13.11
C VAL A 14 -6.81 3.74 11.98
N LEU A 15 -5.70 2.98 11.97
CA LEU A 15 -5.63 1.79 11.11
C LEU A 15 -6.79 0.81 11.43
N SER A 16 -7.32 0.81 12.67
CA SER A 16 -8.53 0.04 13.03
C SER A 16 -9.87 0.66 12.61
N LEU A 17 -10.02 1.98 12.51
CA LEU A 17 -11.31 2.58 12.10
C LEU A 17 -11.65 2.17 10.65
N ILE A 18 -10.62 1.96 9.84
CA ILE A 18 -10.70 1.41 8.48
C ILE A 18 -10.87 -0.13 8.50
N LEU A 19 -10.36 -0.81 9.54
CA LEU A 19 -10.37 -2.27 9.63
C LEU A 19 -11.57 -2.89 10.36
N ARG A 20 -12.49 -2.07 10.91
CA ARG A 20 -13.71 -2.54 11.58
C ARG A 20 -15.00 -1.80 11.19
N GLY A 21 -14.92 -0.75 10.37
CA GLY A 21 -16.04 0.19 10.23
C GLY A 21 -16.41 0.45 8.78
N SER A 22 -17.40 -0.29 8.28
CA SER A 22 -18.41 0.28 7.36
C SER A 22 -19.14 1.41 8.08
N MET A 23 -18.54 2.59 8.22
CA MET A 23 -19.28 3.79 8.56
C MET A 23 -19.93 4.32 7.28
N TYR A 24 -21.18 3.95 7.08
CA TYR A 24 -22.12 4.73 6.26
C TYR A 24 -22.28 6.10 6.93
N LEU A 25 -21.42 7.03 6.56
CA LEU A 25 -21.82 8.42 6.45
C LEU A 25 -22.01 8.63 4.96
N GLU A 26 -23.27 8.79 4.53
CA GLU A 26 -23.57 9.50 3.28
C GLU A 26 -22.95 10.88 3.42
N GLU A 27 -21.70 11.02 3.01
CA GLU A 27 -21.11 12.31 2.75
C GLU A 27 -21.78 12.85 1.49
N GLU A 28 -22.56 13.92 1.65
CA GLU A 28 -22.91 14.84 0.56
C GLU A 28 -21.64 15.54 0.06
N THR A 29 -20.68 14.78 -0.47
CA THR A 29 -19.53 15.33 -1.16
C THR A 29 -19.91 15.61 -2.60
N ASN A 30 -19.97 16.90 -2.93
CA ASN A 30 -19.94 17.49 -4.26
C ASN A 30 -19.62 16.50 -5.40
N LYS A 31 -20.62 16.25 -6.27
CA LYS A 31 -20.56 15.52 -7.55
C LYS A 31 -19.20 15.66 -8.28
N LYS A 32 -18.22 14.80 -7.97
CA LYS A 32 -16.98 14.66 -8.73
C LYS A 32 -16.84 13.22 -9.19
N SER A 33 -17.46 12.96 -10.35
CA SER A 33 -17.18 11.90 -11.34
C SER A 33 -16.50 10.65 -10.80
N GLU A 34 -17.29 9.77 -10.17
CA GLU A 34 -16.90 8.38 -9.94
C GLU A 34 -16.78 7.65 -11.28
N VAL A 35 -15.85 6.71 -11.37
CA VAL A 35 -15.47 6.06 -12.63
C VAL A 35 -15.69 4.56 -12.57
N ILE A 36 -16.44 4.02 -13.54
CA ILE A 36 -16.54 2.57 -13.81
C ILE A 36 -15.50 2.24 -14.88
N THR A 37 -14.73 1.17 -14.70
CA THR A 37 -13.75 0.70 -15.68
C THR A 37 -14.17 -0.64 -16.26
N CYS A 38 -14.27 -0.70 -17.58
CA CYS A 38 -14.47 -1.94 -18.31
C CYS A 38 -13.20 -2.27 -19.07
N ILE A 39 -12.75 -3.53 -18.95
CA ILE A 39 -11.64 -4.06 -19.72
C ILE A 39 -12.17 -5.15 -20.62
N PHE A 40 -11.90 -5.01 -21.91
CA PHE A 40 -12.16 -6.06 -22.88
C PHE A 40 -11.08 -6.13 -23.94
N SER A 41 -10.90 -7.33 -24.49
CA SER A 41 -9.97 -7.57 -25.59
C SER A 41 -10.73 -7.74 -26.90
N LEU A 42 -10.23 -7.16 -27.98
CA LEU A 42 -10.77 -7.34 -29.34
C LEU A 42 -9.71 -7.89 -30.28
N LYS A 43 -10.13 -8.74 -31.22
CA LYS A 43 -9.33 -9.07 -32.39
C LYS A 43 -9.24 -7.89 -33.35
N GLU A 44 -8.06 -7.68 -33.92
CA GLU A 44 -7.75 -6.68 -34.92
C GLU A 44 -8.46 -7.04 -36.22
N GLU A 45 -9.61 -6.43 -36.42
CA GLU A 45 -10.42 -6.56 -37.62
C GLU A 45 -11.00 -5.20 -37.99
N VAL A 46 -11.25 -5.01 -39.29
CA VAL A 46 -11.83 -3.75 -39.79
C VAL A 46 -13.15 -3.47 -39.07
N GLY A 47 -13.19 -2.33 -38.37
CA GLY A 47 -14.36 -1.87 -37.64
C GLY A 47 -14.64 -2.57 -36.31
N ALA A 48 -13.79 -3.46 -35.80
CA ALA A 48 -14.01 -4.15 -34.53
C ALA A 48 -14.20 -3.17 -33.36
N LEU A 49 -13.29 -2.19 -33.23
CA LEU A 49 -13.40 -1.15 -32.22
C LEU A 49 -14.66 -0.30 -32.42
N VAL A 50 -15.00 0.07 -33.66
CA VAL A 50 -16.20 0.86 -33.94
C VAL A 50 -17.46 0.10 -33.53
N ARG A 51 -17.54 -1.21 -33.81
CA ARG A 51 -18.63 -2.07 -33.35
C ARG A 51 -18.72 -2.10 -31.82
N ALA A 52 -17.59 -2.21 -31.12
CA ALA A 52 -17.54 -2.17 -29.67
C ALA A 52 -18.01 -0.82 -29.11
N LEU A 53 -17.50 0.30 -29.63
CA LEU A 53 -17.85 1.65 -29.17
C LEU A 53 -19.30 2.03 -29.49
N ARG A 54 -19.89 1.49 -30.58
CA ARG A 54 -21.30 1.67 -30.90
C ARG A 54 -22.23 1.15 -29.81
N LEU A 55 -21.85 0.06 -29.13
CA LEU A 55 -22.63 -0.45 -27.99
C LEU A 55 -22.72 0.57 -26.86
N PHE A 56 -21.68 1.38 -26.65
CA PHE A 56 -21.71 2.47 -25.66
C PHE A 56 -22.50 3.68 -26.19
N GLU A 57 -22.31 4.02 -27.47
CA GLU A 57 -23.03 5.11 -28.14
C GLU A 57 -24.55 4.90 -28.15
N GLU A 58 -25.01 3.70 -28.53
CA GLU A 58 -26.43 3.31 -28.57
C GLU A 58 -27.10 3.38 -27.19
N LYS A 59 -26.30 3.26 -26.13
CA LYS A 59 -26.73 3.35 -24.73
C LYS A 59 -26.54 4.74 -24.12
N GLY A 60 -26.09 5.72 -24.92
CA GLY A 60 -25.87 7.10 -24.48
C GLY A 60 -24.74 7.24 -23.46
N ILE A 61 -23.79 6.31 -23.43
CA ILE A 61 -22.70 6.28 -22.45
C ILE A 61 -21.56 7.15 -22.96
N ASN A 62 -21.22 8.19 -22.20
CA ASN A 62 -20.04 8.99 -22.47
C ASN A 62 -18.77 8.32 -21.92
N LEU A 63 -17.77 8.18 -22.78
CA LEU A 63 -16.49 7.57 -22.43
C LEU A 63 -15.52 8.66 -21.96
N THR A 64 -15.15 8.62 -20.68
CA THR A 64 -14.26 9.63 -20.09
C THR A 64 -12.78 9.37 -20.41
N HIS A 65 -12.45 8.10 -20.63
CA HIS A 65 -11.12 7.68 -21.08
C HIS A 65 -11.25 6.40 -21.90
N ILE A 66 -10.57 6.36 -23.04
CA ILE A 66 -10.39 5.15 -23.83
C ILE A 66 -8.91 5.03 -24.08
N GLU A 67 -8.33 3.94 -23.59
CA GLU A 67 -6.97 3.58 -23.91
C GLU A 67 -6.99 2.25 -24.63
N SER A 68 -6.37 2.23 -25.81
CA SER A 68 -6.05 0.99 -26.48
C SER A 68 -4.57 0.73 -26.33
N ARG A 69 -4.26 -0.54 -26.07
CA ARG A 69 -2.90 -1.04 -26.13
C ARG A 69 -2.89 -2.23 -27.08
N PRO A 70 -1.92 -2.32 -28.00
CA PRO A 70 -1.67 -3.60 -28.67
C PRO A 70 -1.55 -4.63 -27.58
N SER A 71 -2.28 -5.74 -27.69
CA SER A 71 -2.11 -6.82 -26.74
C SER A 71 -0.64 -7.18 -26.77
N ARG A 72 0.00 -7.20 -25.59
CA ARG A 72 1.41 -7.57 -25.50
C ARG A 72 1.65 -9.03 -25.91
N MET A 73 0.56 -9.79 -26.14
CA MET A 73 0.52 -11.24 -26.17
C MET A 73 -0.06 -11.82 -27.46
N ASP A 74 -1.08 -11.19 -28.05
CA ASP A 74 -1.61 -11.53 -29.36
C ASP A 74 -1.44 -10.32 -30.29
N LYS A 75 -0.56 -10.45 -31.28
CA LYS A 75 -0.26 -9.37 -32.22
C LYS A 75 -1.47 -8.99 -33.07
N GLU A 76 -2.48 -9.86 -33.14
CA GLU A 76 -3.75 -9.61 -33.80
C GLU A 76 -4.84 -9.17 -32.80
N GLN A 77 -4.51 -8.75 -31.57
CA GLN A 77 -5.50 -8.25 -30.63
C GLN A 77 -5.09 -6.92 -29.99
N TYR A 78 -6.11 -6.18 -29.57
CA TYR A 78 -5.97 -4.96 -28.80
C TYR A 78 -6.76 -5.09 -27.49
N GLU A 79 -6.13 -4.68 -26.39
CA GLU A 79 -6.78 -4.52 -25.09
C GLU A 79 -7.30 -3.09 -24.99
N PHE A 80 -8.57 -2.97 -24.60
CA PHE A 80 -9.25 -1.69 -24.44
C PHE A 80 -9.62 -1.47 -22.98
N PHE A 81 -9.14 -0.35 -22.46
CA PHE A 81 -9.41 0.14 -21.12
C PHE A 81 -10.35 1.32 -21.23
N ILE A 82 -11.62 1.10 -20.92
CA ILE A 82 -12.65 2.12 -21.00
C ILE A 82 -13.04 2.56 -19.61
N SER A 83 -12.93 3.86 -19.36
CA SER A 83 -13.47 4.51 -18.17
C SER A 83 -14.74 5.28 -18.56
N VAL A 84 -15.78 5.14 -17.75
CA VAL A 84 -17.06 5.86 -17.90
C VAL A 84 -17.48 6.47 -16.58
N ASP A 85 -18.34 7.48 -16.64
CA ASP A 85 -18.93 8.08 -15.45
C ASP A 85 -19.93 7.12 -14.77
N SER A 86 -19.96 7.09 -13.43
CA SER A 86 -20.82 6.19 -12.66
C SER A 86 -22.32 6.45 -12.86
N SER A 87 -22.70 7.63 -13.36
CA SER A 87 -24.09 7.96 -13.70
C SER A 87 -24.68 7.05 -14.79
N CYS A 88 -23.84 6.32 -15.53
CA CYS A 88 -24.25 5.38 -16.58
C CYS A 88 -24.30 3.91 -16.15
N ALA A 89 -24.24 3.57 -14.86
CA ALA A 89 -24.08 2.18 -14.40
C ALA A 89 -25.06 1.17 -15.01
N GLN A 90 -26.38 1.46 -15.03
CA GLN A 90 -27.37 0.54 -15.60
C GLN A 90 -27.25 0.39 -17.14
N ALA A 91 -26.90 1.47 -17.83
CA ALA A 91 -26.64 1.43 -19.27
C ALA A 91 -25.34 0.65 -19.58
N MET A 92 -24.38 0.69 -18.66
CA MET A 92 -23.10 -0.01 -18.74
C MET A 92 -23.29 -1.53 -18.72
N ASP A 93 -24.15 -2.06 -17.85
CA ASP A 93 -24.48 -3.49 -17.81
C ASP A 93 -24.96 -3.99 -19.18
N GLU A 94 -25.86 -3.23 -19.82
CA GLU A 94 -26.39 -3.57 -21.15
C GLU A 94 -25.33 -3.48 -22.25
N ALA A 95 -24.42 -2.50 -22.17
CA ALA A 95 -23.30 -2.37 -23.10
C ALA A 95 -22.29 -3.53 -22.92
N ILE A 96 -22.05 -3.96 -21.68
CA ILE A 96 -21.17 -5.08 -21.33
C ILE A 96 -21.78 -6.41 -21.79
N ASP A 97 -23.08 -6.61 -21.61
CA ASP A 97 -23.77 -7.78 -22.15
C ASP A 97 -23.74 -7.79 -23.69
N GLY A 98 -23.85 -6.62 -24.32
CA GLY A 98 -23.59 -6.43 -25.74
C GLY A 98 -22.17 -6.86 -26.13
N LEU A 99 -21.15 -6.44 -25.37
CA LEU A 99 -19.76 -6.83 -25.60
C LEU A 99 -19.57 -8.34 -25.43
N ARG A 100 -20.17 -8.97 -24.42
CA ARG A 100 -20.06 -10.41 -24.16
C ARG A 100 -20.75 -11.26 -25.22
N THR A 101 -21.86 -10.78 -25.78
CA THR A 101 -22.70 -11.55 -26.70
C THR A 101 -22.39 -11.30 -28.17
N GLN A 102 -22.04 -10.06 -28.53
CA GLN A 102 -21.89 -9.63 -29.93
C GLN A 102 -20.43 -9.56 -30.37
N ILE A 103 -19.48 -9.64 -29.43
CA ILE A 103 -18.05 -9.50 -29.69
C ILE A 103 -17.32 -10.70 -29.05
N SER A 104 -16.51 -11.41 -29.84
CA SER A 104 -15.73 -12.56 -29.37
C SER A 104 -14.52 -12.12 -28.55
N GLY A 105 -14.75 -11.74 -27.28
CA GLY A 105 -13.71 -11.32 -26.34
C GLY A 105 -14.07 -11.61 -24.88
N HIS A 106 -13.07 -11.63 -24.01
CA HIS A 106 -13.29 -11.66 -22.56
C HIS A 106 -13.60 -10.23 -22.08
N VAL A 107 -14.67 -10.07 -21.30
CA VAL A 107 -15.11 -8.78 -20.76
C VAL A 107 -15.16 -8.85 -19.25
N HIS A 108 -14.32 -8.07 -18.58
CA HIS A 108 -14.33 -7.90 -17.13
C HIS A 108 -14.92 -6.56 -16.78
N GLU A 109 -15.93 -6.59 -15.92
CA GLU A 109 -16.53 -5.40 -15.35
C GLU A 109 -15.91 -5.11 -13.98
N MET A 110 -15.35 -3.91 -13.85
CA MET A 110 -14.81 -3.42 -12.60
C MET A 110 -15.48 -2.11 -12.21
N SER A 111 -16.18 -2.14 -11.09
CA SER A 111 -16.86 -0.97 -10.55
C SER A 111 -16.27 -0.59 -9.20
N ARG A 112 -16.24 0.72 -8.92
CA ARG A 112 -16.04 1.22 -7.54
C ARG A 112 -17.33 1.09 -6.73
N ASN A 113 -18.50 1.19 -7.38
CA ASN A 113 -19.81 1.02 -6.76
C ASN A 113 -20.26 -0.44 -6.89
N LYS A 114 -20.30 -1.12 -5.74
CA LYS A 114 -20.56 -2.55 -5.61
C LYS A 114 -21.97 -2.92 -6.07
N GLN A 115 -22.12 -3.27 -7.35
CA GLN A 115 -23.29 -4.00 -7.81
C GLN A 115 -23.05 -5.51 -7.67
N LYS A 116 -24.15 -6.26 -7.52
CA LYS A 116 -24.18 -7.62 -6.94
C LYS A 116 -23.34 -8.68 -7.67
N ASP A 117 -22.82 -8.38 -8.86
CA ASP A 117 -22.02 -9.30 -9.69
C ASP A 117 -20.71 -8.66 -10.24
N THR A 118 -20.25 -7.55 -9.65
CA THR A 118 -19.07 -6.81 -10.13
C THR A 118 -17.82 -7.05 -9.28
N VAL A 119 -16.65 -7.11 -9.92
CA VAL A 119 -15.37 -7.20 -9.21
C VAL A 119 -14.98 -5.80 -8.71
N PRO A 120 -14.53 -5.65 -7.45
CA PRO A 120 -14.05 -4.36 -6.95
C PRO A 120 -12.91 -3.83 -7.82
N TRP A 121 -13.04 -2.59 -8.29
CA TRP A 121 -12.01 -1.93 -9.07
C TRP A 121 -10.65 -1.88 -8.35
N PHE A 122 -9.57 -1.99 -9.13
CA PHE A 122 -8.20 -1.79 -8.68
C PHE A 122 -7.35 -1.14 -9.79
N PRO A 123 -6.28 -0.41 -9.44
CA PRO A 123 -5.37 0.19 -10.42
C PRO A 123 -4.66 -0.89 -11.25
N ASN A 124 -4.57 -0.69 -12.58
CA ASN A 124 -3.86 -1.61 -13.46
C ASN A 124 -2.45 -1.13 -13.74
N ASP A 125 -2.27 0.17 -13.92
CA ASP A 125 -0.96 0.79 -14.11
C ASP A 125 -0.55 1.59 -12.87
N ILE A 126 0.76 1.70 -12.63
CA ILE A 126 1.28 2.48 -11.49
C ILE A 126 0.83 3.96 -11.50
N GLN A 127 0.47 4.49 -12.67
CA GLN A 127 -0.05 5.85 -12.84
C GLN A 127 -1.49 5.99 -12.32
N ASP A 128 -2.27 4.90 -12.31
CA ASP A 128 -3.66 4.92 -11.82
C ASP A 128 -3.77 5.21 -10.31
N LEU A 129 -2.66 5.08 -9.56
CA LEU A 129 -2.59 5.50 -8.17
C LEU A 129 -2.92 7.01 -8.00
N ASP A 130 -2.68 7.84 -9.03
CA ASP A 130 -3.08 9.25 -9.02
C ASP A 130 -4.59 9.46 -8.89
N ARG A 131 -5.41 8.48 -9.30
CA ARG A 131 -6.88 8.59 -9.30
C ARG A 131 -7.48 8.59 -7.90
N PHE A 132 -6.82 7.99 -6.92
CA PHE A 132 -7.34 7.84 -5.55
C PHE A 132 -6.42 8.38 -4.46
N ALA A 133 -5.19 8.79 -4.77
CA ALA A 133 -4.25 9.30 -3.78
C ALA A 133 -4.74 10.53 -2.98
N ASN A 134 -5.80 11.19 -3.45
CA ASN A 134 -6.43 12.34 -2.80
C ASN A 134 -7.73 11.98 -2.06
N GLN A 135 -8.11 10.70 -2.01
CA GLN A 135 -9.29 10.21 -1.26
C GLN A 135 -8.91 9.96 0.19
N ILE A 136 -8.69 11.07 0.90
CA ILE A 136 -8.24 11.07 2.29
C ILE A 136 -9.43 10.88 3.23
N LEU A 137 -9.34 9.88 4.10
CA LEU A 137 -10.37 9.58 5.11
C LEU A 137 -10.20 10.41 6.38
N SER A 138 -8.95 10.69 6.78
CA SER A 138 -8.64 11.39 8.03
C SER A 138 -7.20 11.91 8.04
N TYR A 139 -6.88 12.78 9.00
CA TYR A 139 -5.54 13.33 9.24
C TYR A 139 -4.92 14.02 8.04
N GLY A 140 -5.75 14.64 7.21
CA GLY A 140 -5.33 15.57 6.17
C GLY A 140 -4.95 16.92 6.76
N SER A 141 -5.50 17.99 6.20
CA SER A 141 -5.34 19.35 6.71
C SER A 141 -6.20 19.67 7.94
N GLU A 142 -7.27 18.89 8.16
CA GLU A 142 -8.17 19.04 9.30
C GLU A 142 -7.78 18.06 10.41
N LEU A 143 -7.69 18.57 11.63
CA LEU A 143 -7.26 17.84 12.82
C LEU A 143 -8.46 17.65 13.74
N GLU A 144 -8.51 16.48 14.39
CA GLU A 144 -9.50 16.19 15.43
C GLU A 144 -9.29 17.07 16.67
N ALA A 145 -10.36 17.31 17.44
CA ALA A 145 -10.35 18.22 18.58
C ALA A 145 -9.39 17.80 19.72
N ASP A 146 -9.06 16.52 19.81
CA ASP A 146 -8.14 15.94 20.78
C ASP A 146 -6.67 15.91 20.30
N HIS A 147 -6.42 16.29 19.04
CA HIS A 147 -5.07 16.37 18.49
C HIS A 147 -4.27 17.49 19.19
N PRO A 148 -3.00 17.26 19.59
CA PRO A 148 -2.21 18.25 20.35
C PRO A 148 -2.00 19.58 19.61
N GLY A 149 -2.01 19.55 18.28
CA GLY A 149 -1.95 20.73 17.40
C GLY A 149 -3.31 21.33 16.99
N PHE A 150 -4.44 20.87 17.54
CA PHE A 150 -5.78 21.35 17.14
C PHE A 150 -5.96 22.87 17.34
N THR A 151 -5.45 23.38 18.46
CA THR A 151 -5.52 24.81 18.80
C THR A 151 -4.32 25.63 18.33
N ASP A 152 -3.34 24.99 17.68
CA ASP A 152 -2.15 25.67 17.15
C ASP A 152 -2.39 26.11 15.69
N PRO A 153 -2.56 27.42 15.43
CA PRO A 153 -2.82 27.92 14.08
C PRO A 153 -1.59 27.79 13.16
N VAL A 154 -0.37 27.81 13.71
CA VAL A 154 0.87 27.64 12.94
C VAL A 154 1.00 26.20 12.49
N TYR A 155 0.81 25.24 13.39
CA TYR A 155 0.85 23.82 13.06
C TYR A 155 -0.24 23.42 12.05
N ARG A 156 -1.47 23.95 12.19
CA ARG A 156 -2.55 23.71 11.23
C ARG A 156 -2.25 24.26 9.84
N THR A 157 -1.70 25.48 9.77
CA THR A 157 -1.27 26.08 8.50
C THR A 157 -0.17 25.23 7.86
N ARG A 158 0.79 24.81 8.68
CA ARG A 158 1.89 23.95 8.25
C ARG A 158 1.42 22.58 7.74
N ARG A 159 0.42 21.96 8.38
CA ARG A 159 -0.22 20.72 7.91
C ARG A 159 -0.91 20.87 6.57
N LYS A 160 -1.56 22.02 6.34
CA LYS A 160 -2.18 22.33 5.05
C LYS A 160 -1.14 22.43 3.93
N GLU A 161 0.03 23.02 4.18
CA GLU A 161 1.12 23.07 3.19
C GLU A 161 1.55 21.66 2.74
N PHE A 162 1.72 20.72 3.68
CA PHE A 162 2.05 19.33 3.35
C PHE A 162 0.93 18.61 2.60
N ALA A 163 -0.33 18.85 2.99
CA ALA A 163 -1.49 18.29 2.30
C ALA A 163 -1.57 18.80 0.85
N ASP A 164 -1.35 20.10 0.64
CA ASP A 164 -1.35 20.71 -0.69
C ASP A 164 -0.25 20.12 -1.60
N ILE A 165 0.94 19.81 -1.05
CA ILE A 165 1.99 19.09 -1.79
C ILE A 165 1.46 17.73 -2.28
N ALA A 166 0.89 16.94 -1.38
CA ALA A 166 0.39 15.61 -1.72
C ALA A 166 -0.78 15.66 -2.73
N TYR A 167 -1.71 16.60 -2.56
CA TYR A 167 -2.85 16.75 -3.48
C TYR A 167 -2.46 17.10 -4.91
N ASN A 168 -1.36 17.84 -5.08
CA ASN A 168 -0.84 18.28 -6.37
C ASN A 168 0.20 17.33 -6.97
N TYR A 169 0.74 16.38 -6.19
CA TYR A 169 1.69 15.40 -6.69
C TYR A 169 1.05 14.45 -7.70
N ARG A 170 1.77 14.16 -8.79
CA ARG A 170 1.41 13.15 -9.79
C ARG A 170 2.55 12.17 -10.04
N HIS A 171 2.20 10.96 -10.45
CA HIS A 171 3.17 9.92 -10.75
C HIS A 171 4.20 10.41 -11.79
N GLY A 172 5.48 10.10 -11.57
CA GLY A 172 6.59 10.50 -12.45
C GLY A 172 7.22 11.85 -12.11
N GLN A 173 6.61 12.65 -11.23
CA GLN A 173 7.23 13.87 -10.72
C GLN A 173 8.27 13.56 -9.63
N THR A 174 9.26 14.45 -9.50
CA THR A 174 10.13 14.50 -8.31
C THR A 174 9.29 14.87 -7.09
N ILE A 175 9.48 14.19 -5.96
CA ILE A 175 8.71 14.52 -4.75
C ILE A 175 9.17 15.90 -4.25
N PRO A 176 8.27 16.88 -4.05
CA PRO A 176 8.65 18.20 -3.59
C PRO A 176 9.41 18.14 -2.26
N ARG A 177 10.56 18.81 -2.23
CA ARG A 177 11.38 18.95 -1.03
C ARG A 177 10.76 19.98 -0.11
N VAL A 178 10.82 19.74 1.19
CA VAL A 178 10.32 20.65 2.21
C VAL A 178 11.48 21.13 3.08
N GLU A 179 11.59 22.44 3.25
CA GLU A 179 12.46 23.02 4.26
C GLU A 179 11.78 22.89 5.63
N TYR A 180 12.25 21.94 6.43
CA TYR A 180 11.77 21.73 7.79
C TYR A 180 12.34 22.79 8.74
N THR A 181 11.51 23.29 9.65
CA THR A 181 11.90 24.31 10.64
C THR A 181 12.87 23.73 11.68
N GLU A 182 13.54 24.60 12.44
CA GLU A 182 14.41 24.15 13.54
C GLU A 182 13.63 23.38 14.63
N GLU A 183 12.38 23.74 14.90
CA GLU A 183 11.52 23.04 15.85
C GLU A 183 11.12 21.64 15.35
N GLU A 184 10.79 21.52 14.06
CA GLU A 184 10.50 20.24 13.40
C GLU A 184 11.75 19.34 13.48
N LYS A 185 12.94 19.86 13.13
CA LYS A 185 14.20 19.11 13.23
C LYS A 185 14.55 18.72 14.67
N ALA A 186 14.29 19.57 15.66
CA ALA A 186 14.51 19.24 17.07
C ALA A 186 13.59 18.10 17.55
N THR A 187 12.34 18.11 17.10
CA THR A 187 11.35 17.04 17.37
C THR A 187 11.85 15.71 16.78
N TRP A 188 12.26 15.72 15.50
CA TRP A 188 12.87 14.56 14.84
C TRP A 188 14.12 14.07 15.60
N GLY A 189 15.03 14.98 15.95
CA GLY A 189 16.29 14.63 16.61
C GLY A 189 16.07 13.94 17.96
N THR A 190 15.03 14.34 18.71
CA THR A 190 14.63 13.67 19.95
C THR A 190 14.19 12.24 19.69
N VAL A 191 13.28 12.03 18.72
CA VAL A 191 12.77 10.69 18.37
C VAL A 191 13.87 9.78 17.81
N PHE A 192 14.70 10.32 16.92
CA PHE A 192 15.81 9.63 16.28
C PHE A 192 16.82 9.10 17.31
N GLN A 193 17.22 9.95 18.26
CA GLN A 193 18.21 9.58 19.27
C GLN A 193 17.72 8.45 20.19
N GLU A 194 16.49 8.57 20.69
CA GLU A 194 15.89 7.57 21.59
C GLU A 194 15.77 6.20 20.91
N LEU A 195 15.22 6.17 19.69
CA LEU A 195 15.02 4.93 18.96
C LEU A 195 16.33 4.30 18.49
N LYS A 196 17.28 5.10 18.00
CA LYS A 196 18.60 4.61 17.56
C LYS A 196 19.36 3.90 18.67
N THR A 197 19.17 4.32 19.92
CA THR A 197 19.77 3.67 21.10
C THR A 197 19.20 2.26 21.33
N LEU A 198 17.94 2.01 20.96
CA LEU A 198 17.27 0.72 21.14
C LEU A 198 17.44 -0.26 19.97
N TYR A 199 17.64 0.23 18.74
CA TYR A 199 17.67 -0.63 17.55
C TYR A 199 18.67 -1.80 17.61
N PRO A 200 19.92 -1.64 18.08
CA PRO A 200 20.87 -2.76 18.11
C PRO A 200 20.38 -3.97 18.92
N THR A 201 19.56 -3.73 19.94
CA THR A 201 19.08 -4.77 20.87
C THR A 201 17.64 -5.21 20.58
N HIS A 202 16.79 -4.36 20.02
CA HIS A 202 15.36 -4.63 19.85
C HIS A 202 14.95 -4.89 18.40
N ALA A 203 15.55 -4.17 17.44
CA ALA A 203 15.18 -4.28 16.03
C ALA A 203 15.76 -5.55 15.39
N CYS A 204 15.07 -6.07 14.38
CA CYS A 204 15.56 -7.17 13.57
C CYS A 204 16.86 -6.81 12.83
N ARG A 205 17.66 -7.84 12.54
CA ARG A 205 18.90 -7.73 11.76
C ARG A 205 18.74 -6.95 10.46
N GLU A 206 17.63 -7.08 9.73
CA GLU A 206 17.39 -6.44 8.45
C GLU A 206 17.31 -4.91 8.61
N HIS A 207 16.59 -4.43 9.62
CA HIS A 207 16.58 -3.01 10.00
C HIS A 207 18.01 -2.53 10.33
N ASN A 208 18.71 -3.24 11.22
CA ASN A 208 20.08 -2.87 11.64
C ASN A 208 21.12 -2.95 10.50
N ARG A 209 20.86 -3.77 9.48
CA ARG A 209 21.71 -3.88 8.27
C ARG A 209 21.50 -2.68 7.33
N VAL A 210 20.27 -2.21 7.18
CA VAL A 210 19.91 -1.12 6.27
C VAL A 210 20.16 0.25 6.89
N PHE A 211 19.90 0.42 8.19
CA PHE A 211 19.94 1.73 8.84
C PHE A 211 21.26 2.51 8.60
N PRO A 212 22.46 1.91 8.70
CA PRO A 212 23.71 2.63 8.39
C PRO A 212 23.82 3.11 6.94
N LEU A 213 23.15 2.44 5.99
CA LEU A 213 23.10 2.87 4.59
C LEU A 213 22.20 4.12 4.44
N LEU A 214 21.09 4.19 5.18
CA LEU A 214 20.23 5.36 5.21
C LEU A 214 20.95 6.58 5.82
N GLU A 215 21.76 6.37 6.86
CA GLU A 215 22.61 7.44 7.42
C GLU A 215 23.63 7.95 6.39
N LYS A 216 24.21 7.02 5.63
CA LYS A 216 25.25 7.33 4.65
C LYS A 216 24.73 8.00 3.38
N TYR A 217 23.59 7.55 2.86
CA TYR A 217 23.14 7.90 1.50
C TYR A 217 21.84 8.72 1.47
N CYS A 218 21.03 8.70 2.54
CA CYS A 218 19.72 9.35 2.58
C CYS A 218 19.66 10.51 3.59
N GLY A 219 20.77 10.85 4.24
CA GLY A 219 20.82 11.96 5.19
C GLY A 219 20.08 11.69 6.51
N TYR A 220 19.92 10.43 6.91
CA TYR A 220 19.39 10.09 8.23
C TYR A 220 20.39 10.52 9.30
N LYS A 221 20.08 11.61 9.98
CA LYS A 221 20.89 12.17 11.07
C LYS A 221 19.98 12.78 12.11
N GLN A 222 20.49 12.94 13.32
CA GLN A 222 19.76 13.57 14.41
C GLN A 222 19.34 15.02 14.09
N ASP A 223 20.16 15.74 13.33
CA ASP A 223 19.98 17.16 12.99
C ASP A 223 19.33 17.40 11.62
N ASN A 224 18.86 16.34 10.94
CA ASN A 224 18.30 16.44 9.60
C ASN A 224 17.16 15.45 9.36
N ILE A 225 15.99 15.96 8.96
CA ILE A 225 14.86 15.14 8.48
C ILE A 225 15.13 14.77 7.00
N PRO A 226 15.20 13.47 6.65
CA PRO A 226 15.39 13.03 5.28
C PRO A 226 14.27 13.48 4.36
N GLN A 227 14.61 13.81 3.11
CA GLN A 227 13.63 14.16 2.08
C GLN A 227 13.10 12.92 1.39
N LEU A 228 11.78 12.81 1.23
CA LEU A 228 11.16 11.62 0.63
C LEU A 228 11.70 11.29 -0.76
N ASP A 229 12.08 12.29 -1.56
CA ASP A 229 12.64 12.06 -2.89
C ASP A 229 13.97 11.30 -2.87
N ASP A 230 14.87 11.64 -1.94
CA ASP A 230 16.17 10.97 -1.80
C ASP A 230 15.97 9.53 -1.31
N VAL A 231 15.06 9.35 -0.33
CA VAL A 231 14.70 8.05 0.22
C VAL A 231 14.01 7.17 -0.84
N SER A 232 13.11 7.74 -1.63
CA SER A 232 12.41 7.05 -2.72
C SER A 232 13.39 6.56 -3.79
N ARG A 233 14.38 7.37 -4.16
CA ARG A 233 15.45 6.96 -5.09
C ARG A 233 16.32 5.85 -4.51
N PHE A 234 16.65 5.92 -3.23
CA PHE A 234 17.38 4.86 -2.54
C PHE A 234 16.61 3.54 -2.55
N LEU A 235 15.33 3.55 -2.15
CA LEU A 235 14.47 2.36 -2.17
C LEU A 235 14.34 1.76 -3.58
N GLN A 236 14.22 2.60 -4.61
CA GLN A 236 14.16 2.14 -6.00
C GLN A 236 15.44 1.40 -6.38
N SER A 237 16.59 1.87 -5.94
CA SER A 237 17.88 1.21 -6.19
C SER A 237 18.08 -0.11 -5.42
N CYS A 238 17.39 -0.31 -4.30
CA CYS A 238 17.50 -1.52 -3.48
C CYS A 238 16.50 -2.60 -3.91
N THR A 239 15.22 -2.25 -3.98
CA THR A 239 14.12 -3.21 -4.13
C THR A 239 13.08 -2.78 -5.15
N GLY A 240 13.25 -1.63 -5.80
CA GLY A 240 12.24 -1.05 -6.69
C GLY A 240 11.06 -0.41 -5.96
N PHE A 241 11.05 -0.40 -4.63
CA PHE A 241 10.06 0.37 -3.85
C PHE A 241 10.23 1.87 -4.08
N ARG A 242 9.13 2.62 -4.03
CA ARG A 242 9.15 4.07 -4.10
C ARG A 242 8.16 4.67 -3.12
N LEU A 243 8.47 5.89 -2.68
CA LEU A 243 7.56 6.68 -1.86
C LEU A 243 6.64 7.52 -2.74
N ARG A 244 5.44 7.77 -2.24
CA ARG A 244 4.47 8.74 -2.78
C ARG A 244 3.97 9.61 -1.63
N PRO A 245 4.06 10.95 -1.72
CA PRO A 245 3.52 11.82 -0.68
C PRO A 245 2.00 11.64 -0.60
N VAL A 246 1.48 11.49 0.62
CA VAL A 246 0.04 11.41 0.91
C VAL A 246 -0.31 12.43 1.98
N ALA A 247 -1.47 13.07 1.85
CA ALA A 247 -1.91 14.12 2.76
C ALA A 247 -2.34 13.57 4.14
N GLY A 248 -2.81 12.34 4.18
CA GLY A 248 -3.35 11.67 5.36
C GLY A 248 -3.65 10.20 5.06
N LEU A 249 -4.60 9.61 5.79
CA LEU A 249 -4.92 8.19 5.64
C LEU A 249 -5.80 7.92 4.41
N LEU A 250 -5.41 6.94 3.60
CA LEU A 250 -6.21 6.37 2.51
C LEU A 250 -7.08 5.23 3.03
N SER A 251 -8.06 4.80 2.23
CA SER A 251 -8.77 3.54 2.50
C SER A 251 -7.79 2.35 2.50
N SER A 252 -8.10 1.29 3.26
CA SER A 252 -7.29 0.07 3.27
C SER A 252 -7.13 -0.51 1.87
N ARG A 253 -8.18 -0.46 1.05
CA ARG A 253 -8.14 -0.93 -0.33
C ARG A 253 -7.10 -0.17 -1.15
N ASP A 254 -7.15 1.15 -1.10
CA ASP A 254 -6.29 2.04 -1.89
C ASP A 254 -4.83 1.98 -1.43
N PHE A 255 -4.62 2.00 -0.10
CA PHE A 255 -3.30 1.89 0.48
C PHE A 255 -2.64 0.55 0.13
N LEU A 256 -3.34 -0.56 0.36
CA LEU A 256 -2.83 -1.90 0.05
C LEU A 256 -2.62 -2.09 -1.45
N ALA A 257 -3.51 -1.56 -2.30
CA ALA A 257 -3.33 -1.61 -3.75
C ALA A 257 -2.02 -0.94 -4.19
N GLY A 258 -1.61 0.16 -3.54
CA GLY A 258 -0.30 0.79 -3.78
C GLY A 258 0.89 -0.16 -3.55
N LEU A 259 0.82 -1.00 -2.51
CA LEU A 259 1.88 -1.97 -2.20
C LEU A 259 2.08 -3.00 -3.32
N ALA A 260 1.04 -3.33 -4.10
CA ALA A 260 1.15 -4.23 -5.25
C ALA A 260 2.16 -3.70 -6.30
N PHE A 261 2.28 -2.39 -6.40
CA PHE A 261 3.20 -1.67 -7.30
C PHE A 261 4.53 -1.31 -6.64
N ARG A 262 4.78 -1.80 -5.42
CA ARG A 262 5.88 -1.36 -4.56
C ARG A 262 5.85 0.16 -4.34
N VAL A 263 4.65 0.73 -4.22
CA VAL A 263 4.46 2.14 -3.89
C VAL A 263 3.95 2.24 -2.46
N PHE A 264 4.74 2.91 -1.62
CA PHE A 264 4.35 3.21 -0.25
C PHE A 264 3.90 4.67 -0.16
N HIS A 265 2.66 4.87 0.30
CA HIS A 265 2.10 6.19 0.56
C HIS A 265 2.63 6.68 1.90
N SER A 266 3.41 7.76 1.89
CA SER A 266 4.14 8.27 3.05
C SER A 266 3.73 9.71 3.31
N THR A 267 3.44 10.05 4.57
CA THR A 267 3.23 11.44 4.96
C THR A 267 4.57 12.22 4.96
N GLN A 268 4.49 13.55 4.90
CA GLN A 268 5.65 14.45 4.98
C GLN A 268 5.66 15.32 6.24
N TYR A 269 4.53 15.46 6.93
CA TYR A 269 4.43 16.25 8.14
C TYR A 269 5.07 15.53 9.32
N ILE A 270 5.52 16.29 10.31
CA ILE A 270 6.03 15.76 11.58
C ILE A 270 5.02 15.99 12.70
N ARG A 271 5.02 15.09 13.69
CA ARG A 271 4.21 15.22 14.91
C ARG A 271 4.46 16.55 15.63
N HIS A 272 3.47 16.99 16.39
CA HIS A 272 3.53 18.22 17.17
C HIS A 272 4.64 18.18 18.24
N SER A 273 5.41 19.27 18.38
CA SER A 273 6.59 19.37 19.24
C SER A 273 6.29 19.20 20.74
N SER A 274 5.05 19.50 21.17
CA SER A 274 4.63 19.32 22.57
C SER A 274 4.60 17.87 23.05
N ASN A 275 4.60 16.90 22.12
CA ASN A 275 4.61 15.48 22.47
C ASN A 275 5.49 14.66 21.50
N PRO A 276 6.82 14.83 21.54
CA PRO A 276 7.71 14.23 20.54
C PRO A 276 7.74 12.70 20.62
N LEU A 277 7.51 12.12 21.80
CA LEU A 277 7.57 10.68 22.01
C LEU A 277 6.25 9.96 21.69
N TYR A 278 5.23 10.68 21.21
CA TYR A 278 3.91 10.12 20.92
C TYR A 278 3.22 10.85 19.76
N THR A 279 2.63 10.07 18.87
CA THR A 279 1.68 10.57 17.87
C THR A 279 0.66 9.47 17.56
N PRO A 280 -0.64 9.79 17.43
CA PRO A 280 -1.64 8.86 16.90
C PRO A 280 -1.62 8.78 15.37
N GLU A 281 -0.98 9.75 14.72
CA GLU A 281 -0.86 9.85 13.27
C GLU A 281 0.48 9.26 12.78
N PRO A 282 0.51 8.59 11.62
CA PRO A 282 1.76 8.14 11.00
C PRO A 282 2.51 9.33 10.40
N ASP A 283 3.20 10.09 11.25
CA ASP A 283 4.04 11.21 10.84
C ASP A 283 5.35 10.75 10.17
N VAL A 284 6.12 11.67 9.61
CA VAL A 284 7.37 11.37 8.90
C VAL A 284 8.39 10.57 9.76
N CYS A 285 8.34 10.67 11.09
CA CYS A 285 9.15 9.83 11.96
C CYS A 285 8.74 8.34 11.86
N HIS A 286 7.44 8.05 11.89
CA HIS A 286 6.91 6.70 11.73
C HIS A 286 7.28 6.11 10.37
N GLU A 287 7.08 6.89 9.30
CA GLU A 287 7.36 6.44 7.93
C GLU A 287 8.85 6.13 7.72
N LEU A 288 9.70 7.09 8.09
CA LEU A 288 11.13 7.03 7.78
C LEU A 288 11.90 6.09 8.70
N LEU A 289 11.54 6.02 9.98
CA LEU A 289 12.26 5.18 10.96
C LEU A 289 11.65 3.79 11.10
N GLY A 290 10.33 3.67 10.91
CA GLY A 290 9.62 2.39 11.00
C GLY A 290 9.66 1.61 9.69
N HIS A 291 9.06 2.17 8.64
CA HIS A 291 8.80 1.45 7.39
C HIS A 291 10.00 1.36 6.45
N VAL A 292 10.62 2.50 6.14
CA VAL A 292 11.65 2.62 5.09
C VAL A 292 12.79 1.60 5.22
N PRO A 293 13.37 1.35 6.41
CA PRO A 293 14.49 0.41 6.53
C PRO A 293 14.15 -0.99 6.00
N LEU A 294 12.92 -1.46 6.22
CA LEU A 294 12.51 -2.78 5.78
C LEU A 294 12.08 -2.81 4.32
N PHE A 295 11.54 -1.74 3.76
CA PHE A 295 11.30 -1.69 2.31
C PHE A 295 12.58 -1.77 1.47
N ALA A 296 13.75 -1.48 2.04
CA ALA A 296 15.04 -1.69 1.38
C ALA A 296 15.55 -3.14 1.48
N ASP A 297 14.89 -4.01 2.26
CA ASP A 297 15.20 -5.44 2.30
C ASP A 297 14.41 -6.19 1.20
N PRO A 298 15.08 -6.98 0.33
CA PRO A 298 14.40 -7.68 -0.76
C PRO A 298 13.30 -8.65 -0.31
N SER A 299 13.49 -9.35 0.81
CA SER A 299 12.52 -10.35 1.27
C SER A 299 11.29 -9.69 1.89
N PHE A 300 11.49 -8.62 2.66
CA PHE A 300 10.38 -7.82 3.19
C PHE A 300 9.63 -7.07 2.08
N ALA A 301 10.34 -6.48 1.11
CA ALA A 301 9.72 -5.83 -0.04
C ALA A 301 8.81 -6.80 -0.83
N GLN A 302 9.25 -8.04 -1.06
CA GLN A 302 8.41 -9.06 -1.68
C GLN A 302 7.21 -9.44 -0.82
N PHE A 303 7.41 -9.60 0.49
CA PHE A 303 6.33 -9.88 1.44
C PHE A 303 5.25 -8.78 1.44
N SER A 304 5.64 -7.51 1.54
CA SER A 304 4.70 -6.38 1.50
C SER A 304 3.99 -6.27 0.14
N GLN A 305 4.71 -6.54 -0.96
CA GLN A 305 4.09 -6.59 -2.29
C GLN A 305 3.07 -7.71 -2.42
N GLU A 306 3.31 -8.88 -1.82
CA GLU A 306 2.37 -10.01 -1.83
C GLU A 306 1.05 -9.65 -1.12
N ILE A 307 1.11 -8.91 0.00
CA ILE A 307 -0.09 -8.35 0.65
C ILE A 307 -0.84 -7.43 -0.31
N GLY A 308 -0.12 -6.55 -1.02
CA GLY A 308 -0.74 -5.67 -2.00
C GLY A 308 -1.38 -6.41 -3.17
N LEU A 309 -0.73 -7.43 -3.71
CA LEU A 309 -1.30 -8.27 -4.78
C LEU A 309 -2.55 -9.05 -4.32
N ALA A 310 -2.59 -9.44 -3.04
CA ALA A 310 -3.76 -10.08 -2.46
C ALA A 310 -4.97 -9.14 -2.35
N SER A 311 -4.76 -7.81 -2.26
CA SER A 311 -5.85 -6.84 -2.12
C SER A 311 -6.55 -6.53 -3.46
N LEU A 312 -5.86 -6.71 -4.59
CA LEU A 312 -6.39 -6.38 -5.92
C LEU A 312 -7.60 -7.27 -6.27
N GLY A 313 -8.75 -6.64 -6.46
CA GLY A 313 -10.03 -7.31 -6.73
C GLY A 313 -10.62 -8.09 -5.54
N ALA A 314 -10.03 -7.98 -4.34
CA ALA A 314 -10.55 -8.68 -3.16
C ALA A 314 -11.86 -8.03 -2.68
N PRO A 315 -12.85 -8.82 -2.20
CA PRO A 315 -14.02 -8.27 -1.51
C PRO A 315 -13.64 -7.52 -0.23
N ASP A 316 -14.49 -6.62 0.23
CA ASP A 316 -14.23 -5.79 1.42
C ASP A 316 -13.95 -6.60 2.68
N GLU A 317 -14.69 -7.70 2.91
CA GLU A 317 -14.41 -8.61 4.04
C GLU A 317 -12.95 -9.10 4.03
N TYR A 318 -12.41 -9.37 2.83
CA TYR A 318 -11.02 -9.79 2.68
C TYR A 318 -10.04 -8.62 2.74
N ILE A 319 -10.43 -7.40 2.37
CA ILE A 319 -9.64 -6.19 2.62
C ILE A 319 -9.47 -5.97 4.14
N GLU A 320 -10.52 -6.15 4.93
CA GLU A 320 -10.46 -6.06 6.39
C GLU A 320 -9.52 -7.13 6.99
N LYS A 321 -9.62 -8.37 6.49
CA LYS A 321 -8.71 -9.45 6.88
C LYS A 321 -7.25 -9.14 6.50
N LEU A 322 -7.01 -8.66 5.28
CA LEU A 322 -5.68 -8.33 4.79
C LEU A 322 -5.05 -7.17 5.54
N ALA A 323 -5.81 -6.12 5.84
CA ALA A 323 -5.26 -5.02 6.61
C ALA A 323 -5.07 -5.42 8.10
N THR A 324 -5.81 -6.41 8.64
CA THR A 324 -5.50 -7.02 9.95
C THR A 324 -4.22 -7.85 9.90
N VAL A 325 -3.98 -8.56 8.79
CA VAL A 325 -2.69 -9.23 8.55
C VAL A 325 -1.57 -8.20 8.46
N TYR A 326 -1.76 -7.11 7.73
CA TYR A 326 -0.82 -5.99 7.63
C TYR A 326 -0.51 -5.39 9.00
N TRP A 327 -1.54 -5.18 9.84
CA TRP A 327 -1.39 -4.73 11.22
C TRP A 327 -0.44 -5.60 12.04
N PHE A 328 -0.70 -6.89 12.11
CA PHE A 328 0.10 -7.81 12.92
C PHE A 328 1.42 -8.23 12.27
N THR A 329 1.74 -7.67 11.09
CA THR A 329 3.00 -7.92 10.40
C THR A 329 3.75 -6.62 10.15
N VAL A 330 3.41 -5.89 9.10
CA VAL A 330 4.11 -4.66 8.69
C VAL A 330 4.07 -3.58 9.78
N GLU A 331 3.00 -3.47 10.57
CA GLU A 331 2.90 -2.46 11.65
C GLU A 331 3.44 -2.93 13.01
N PHE A 332 3.02 -4.12 13.47
CA PHE A 332 3.32 -4.63 14.82
C PHE A 332 3.90 -6.05 14.81
N GLY A 333 4.60 -6.43 13.75
CA GLY A 333 5.19 -7.75 13.62
C GLY A 333 6.50 -7.95 14.40
N LEU A 334 6.66 -9.17 14.89
CA LEU A 334 7.92 -9.67 15.45
C LEU A 334 8.47 -10.82 14.58
N CYS A 335 9.78 -11.01 14.55
CA CYS A 335 10.41 -12.11 13.82
C CYS A 335 11.36 -12.90 14.70
N LYS A 336 11.53 -14.20 14.41
CA LYS A 336 12.59 -15.01 15.02
C LYS A 336 13.94 -14.75 14.39
N GLN A 337 14.98 -14.69 15.21
CA GLN A 337 16.38 -14.65 14.80
C GLN A 337 17.20 -15.61 15.66
N GLY A 338 17.30 -16.86 15.22
CA GLY A 338 17.86 -17.93 16.04
C GLY A 338 16.92 -18.24 17.22
N SER A 339 17.45 -18.16 18.45
CA SER A 339 16.66 -18.28 19.68
C SER A 339 15.90 -17.00 20.07
N ASP A 340 16.27 -15.86 19.48
CA ASP A 340 15.78 -14.55 19.90
C ASP A 340 14.55 -14.12 19.10
N ILE A 341 13.76 -13.21 19.67
CA ILE A 341 12.65 -12.53 19.01
C ILE A 341 13.02 -11.05 18.89
N LYS A 342 12.76 -10.47 17.71
CA LYS A 342 13.10 -9.08 17.39
C LYS A 342 11.93 -8.37 16.71
N ALA A 343 11.85 -7.06 16.88
CA ALA A 343 10.81 -6.24 16.27
C ALA A 343 11.15 -5.89 14.82
N TYR A 344 10.14 -5.96 13.96
CA TYR A 344 10.21 -5.44 12.60
C TYR A 344 9.01 -4.56 12.25
N GLY A 345 7.91 -4.63 12.99
CA GLY A 345 6.76 -3.75 12.77
C GLY A 345 7.12 -2.27 12.86
N ALA A 346 6.65 -1.45 11.92
CA ALA A 346 6.93 -0.01 11.86
C ALA A 346 6.41 0.76 13.09
N GLY A 347 5.23 0.41 13.58
CA GLY A 347 4.67 0.92 14.84
C GLY A 347 5.57 0.64 16.05
N LEU A 348 6.27 -0.50 16.06
CA LEU A 348 7.27 -0.80 17.09
C LEU A 348 8.55 0.01 16.89
N LEU A 349 9.09 0.02 15.66
CA LEU A 349 10.37 0.66 15.33
C LEU A 349 10.33 2.19 15.38
N SER A 350 9.14 2.79 15.48
CA SER A 350 8.92 4.23 15.61
C SER A 350 8.36 4.67 16.98
N SER A 351 8.13 3.72 17.89
CA SER A 351 7.60 3.94 19.23
C SER A 351 8.56 3.40 20.29
N PHE A 352 9.30 4.31 20.95
CA PHE A 352 10.27 3.94 21.99
C PHE A 352 9.66 3.02 23.05
N GLY A 353 8.49 3.39 23.56
CA GLY A 353 7.86 2.66 24.66
C GLY A 353 7.31 1.29 24.24
N GLU A 354 6.78 1.17 23.03
CA GLU A 354 6.24 -0.11 22.54
C GLU A 354 7.36 -1.06 22.10
N LEU A 355 8.45 -0.53 21.56
CA LEU A 355 9.65 -1.30 21.21
C LEU A 355 10.25 -2.01 22.43
N GLN A 356 10.28 -1.35 23.59
CA GLN A 356 10.71 -1.97 24.84
C GLN A 356 9.67 -2.97 25.35
N TYR A 357 8.39 -2.60 25.30
CA TYR A 357 7.30 -3.42 25.81
C TYR A 357 7.14 -4.76 25.08
N CYS A 358 7.27 -4.77 23.74
CA CYS A 358 6.97 -5.94 22.91
C CYS A 358 7.89 -7.14 23.15
N LEU A 359 9.07 -6.93 23.75
CA LEU A 359 10.05 -7.97 24.10
C LEU A 359 10.05 -8.31 25.60
N THR A 360 9.10 -7.79 26.39
CA THR A 360 8.89 -8.20 27.78
C THR A 360 8.08 -9.50 27.88
N ASP A 361 7.86 -9.97 29.09
CA ASP A 361 6.98 -11.11 29.41
C ASP A 361 5.48 -10.73 29.48
N LYS A 362 5.15 -9.45 29.33
CA LYS A 362 3.78 -8.93 29.44
C LYS A 362 2.89 -9.25 28.23
N PRO A 363 3.30 -9.02 26.98
CA PRO A 363 2.44 -9.33 25.83
C PRO A 363 2.42 -10.82 25.53
N LYS A 364 1.31 -11.30 24.96
CA LYS A 364 1.21 -12.66 24.47
C LYS A 364 1.88 -12.77 23.10
N LEU A 365 2.74 -13.76 22.92
CA LEU A 365 3.34 -14.07 21.61
C LEU A 365 2.65 -15.29 20.98
N GLN A 366 2.29 -15.19 19.71
CA GLN A 366 1.75 -16.30 18.92
C GLN A 366 2.49 -16.45 17.60
N ALA A 367 2.52 -17.65 17.02
CA ALA A 367 3.10 -17.84 15.70
C ALA A 367 2.20 -17.19 14.62
N PHE A 368 2.82 -16.53 13.64
CA PHE A 368 2.10 -15.91 12.53
C PHE A 368 1.39 -16.97 11.67
N ASP A 369 0.08 -16.82 11.57
CA ASP A 369 -0.82 -17.73 10.85
C ASP A 369 -1.96 -16.88 10.28
N PRO A 370 -1.94 -16.51 8.98
CA PRO A 370 -2.87 -15.55 8.41
C PRO A 370 -4.35 -15.88 8.67
N ASP A 371 -4.75 -17.15 8.60
CA ASP A 371 -6.13 -17.58 8.84
C ASP A 371 -6.65 -17.22 10.24
N LYS A 372 -5.76 -17.26 11.24
CA LYS A 372 -6.08 -16.87 12.62
C LYS A 372 -5.83 -15.39 12.87
N THR A 373 -4.71 -14.89 12.33
CA THR A 373 -4.25 -13.51 12.51
C THR A 373 -5.26 -12.54 11.95
N SER A 374 -5.85 -12.83 10.78
CA SER A 374 -6.84 -11.97 10.11
C SER A 374 -8.14 -11.80 10.89
N LEU A 375 -8.40 -12.65 11.90
CA LEU A 375 -9.58 -12.59 12.77
C LEU A 375 -9.26 -11.97 14.14
N GLN A 376 -7.98 -11.71 14.43
CA GLN A 376 -7.56 -11.22 15.73
C GLN A 376 -7.96 -9.75 15.90
N LYS A 377 -8.70 -9.49 16.99
CA LYS A 377 -9.01 -8.14 17.44
C LYS A 377 -7.80 -7.51 18.13
N TYR A 378 -7.52 -6.24 17.86
CA TYR A 378 -6.46 -5.47 18.53
C TYR A 378 -6.98 -4.14 19.08
N PRO A 379 -6.37 -3.63 20.17
CA PRO A 379 -6.52 -2.25 20.58
C PRO A 379 -5.60 -1.35 19.76
N ILE A 380 -5.90 -0.07 19.83
CA ILE A 380 -5.34 0.92 18.94
C ILE A 380 -4.83 2.17 19.67
N THR A 381 -5.29 2.39 20.87
CA THR A 381 -4.83 3.46 21.76
C THR A 381 -3.89 2.93 22.84
N GLU A 382 -3.54 1.64 22.78
CA GLU A 382 -2.79 0.93 23.81
C GLU A 382 -1.78 0.00 23.15
N TYR A 383 -0.76 -0.41 23.91
CA TYR A 383 0.24 -1.35 23.41
C TYR A 383 -0.45 -2.67 23.10
N GLN A 384 0.03 -3.35 22.05
CA GLN A 384 -0.64 -4.57 21.63
C GLN A 384 -0.53 -5.64 22.72
N PRO A 385 -1.65 -6.19 23.22
CA PRO A 385 -1.63 -7.25 24.21
C PRO A 385 -1.16 -8.59 23.61
N ILE A 386 -1.10 -8.66 22.28
CA ILE A 386 -0.70 -9.82 21.50
C ILE A 386 0.13 -9.38 20.31
N TYR A 387 1.23 -10.09 20.06
CA TYR A 387 2.04 -9.98 18.84
C TYR A 387 2.12 -11.32 18.12
N PHE A 388 2.26 -11.26 16.79
CA PHE A 388 2.52 -12.43 15.97
C PHE A 388 3.97 -12.47 15.53
N VAL A 389 4.58 -13.63 15.71
CA VAL A 389 5.99 -13.90 15.42
C VAL A 389 6.08 -14.64 14.10
N ALA A 390 6.66 -14.01 13.09
CA ALA A 390 7.01 -14.63 11.82
C ALA A 390 8.33 -15.42 11.96
N GLU A 391 8.41 -16.58 11.31
CA GLU A 391 9.66 -17.36 11.28
C GLU A 391 10.73 -16.66 10.42
N SER A 392 10.30 -16.12 9.28
CA SER A 392 11.10 -15.28 8.38
C SER A 392 10.16 -14.51 7.45
N PHE A 393 10.67 -13.49 6.74
CA PHE A 393 9.87 -12.78 5.74
C PHE A 393 9.49 -13.68 4.54
N GLU A 394 10.33 -14.67 4.21
CA GLU A 394 10.01 -15.66 3.18
C GLU A 394 8.85 -16.57 3.60
N ASP A 395 8.88 -17.09 4.83
CA ASP A 395 7.77 -17.88 5.38
C ASP A 395 6.48 -17.05 5.48
N ALA A 396 6.58 -15.79 5.92
CA ALA A 396 5.43 -14.87 5.99
C ALA A 396 4.82 -14.62 4.59
N LYS A 397 5.66 -14.41 3.57
CA LYS A 397 5.24 -14.26 2.17
C LYS A 397 4.52 -15.51 1.67
N GLU A 398 5.08 -16.70 1.87
CA GLU A 398 4.42 -17.95 1.44
C GLU A 398 3.08 -18.18 2.15
N ARG A 399 2.98 -17.83 3.44
CA ARG A 399 1.73 -17.89 4.20
C ARG A 399 0.69 -16.91 3.66
N VAL A 400 1.07 -15.66 3.37
CA VAL A 400 0.17 -14.68 2.75
C VAL A 400 -0.27 -15.12 1.37
N ARG A 401 0.62 -15.70 0.55
CA ARG A 401 0.25 -16.23 -0.77
C ARG A 401 -0.79 -17.35 -0.67
N LYS A 402 -0.62 -18.28 0.29
CA LYS A 402 -1.60 -19.35 0.54
C LYS A 402 -2.94 -18.78 0.98
N PHE A 403 -2.93 -17.81 1.89
CA PHE A 403 -4.13 -17.09 2.33
C PHE A 403 -4.80 -16.36 1.16
N ALA A 404 -4.03 -15.70 0.30
CA ALA A 404 -4.53 -15.02 -0.90
C ALA A 404 -5.22 -15.98 -1.88
N GLY A 405 -4.79 -17.26 -1.93
CA GLY A 405 -5.45 -18.31 -2.69
C GLY A 405 -6.86 -18.66 -2.22
N THR A 406 -7.26 -18.23 -1.02
CA THR A 406 -8.63 -18.41 -0.48
C THR A 406 -9.57 -17.26 -0.80
N ILE A 407 -9.04 -16.13 -1.31
CA ILE A 407 -9.83 -14.93 -1.59
C ILE A 407 -10.71 -15.20 -2.82
N PRO A 408 -12.04 -15.01 -2.74
CA PRO A 408 -12.94 -15.28 -3.85
C PRO A 408 -12.82 -14.13 -4.86
N ARG A 409 -12.00 -14.35 -5.89
CA ARG A 409 -11.88 -13.50 -7.08
C ARG A 409 -11.83 -14.37 -8.35
N PRO A 410 -12.38 -13.92 -9.48
CA PRO A 410 -12.52 -14.75 -10.69
C PRO A 410 -11.22 -14.92 -11.49
N PHE A 411 -10.11 -14.36 -11.02
CA PHE A 411 -8.81 -14.36 -11.70
C PHE A 411 -7.65 -14.37 -10.71
N THR A 412 -6.44 -14.64 -11.21
CA THR A 412 -5.20 -14.36 -10.48
C THR A 412 -4.57 -13.08 -11.01
N VAL A 413 -3.74 -12.40 -10.21
CA VAL A 413 -2.99 -11.21 -10.65
C VAL A 413 -1.50 -11.44 -10.52
N ARG A 414 -0.74 -10.80 -11.39
CA ARG A 414 0.73 -10.77 -11.37
C ARG A 414 1.21 -9.35 -11.62
N TYR A 415 2.20 -8.90 -10.86
CA TYR A 415 2.90 -7.65 -11.18
C TYR A 415 3.98 -7.88 -12.24
N ASN A 416 3.98 -7.07 -13.30
CA ASN A 416 5.04 -7.01 -14.27
C ASN A 416 5.95 -5.80 -13.99
N PRO A 417 7.20 -6.01 -13.51
CA PRO A 417 8.08 -4.92 -13.13
C PRO A 417 8.65 -4.12 -14.30
N TYR A 418 8.69 -4.70 -15.51
CA TYR A 418 9.19 -4.00 -16.70
C TYR A 418 8.22 -2.92 -17.17
N THR A 419 6.94 -3.20 -17.04
CA THR A 419 5.85 -2.35 -17.54
C THR A 419 5.16 -1.59 -16.42
N GLN A 420 5.48 -1.93 -15.16
CA GLN A 420 4.90 -1.36 -13.95
C GLN A 420 3.37 -1.48 -13.92
N SER A 421 2.87 -2.62 -14.38
CA SER A 421 1.45 -2.89 -14.56
C SER A 421 1.05 -4.25 -13.95
N ILE A 422 -0.24 -4.40 -13.66
CA ILE A 422 -0.86 -5.65 -13.21
C ILE A 422 -1.34 -6.44 -14.43
N GLU A 423 -0.88 -7.67 -14.54
CA GLU A 423 -1.40 -8.67 -15.46
C GLU A 423 -2.48 -9.47 -14.73
N VAL A 424 -3.73 -9.37 -15.20
CA VAL A 424 -4.78 -10.31 -14.83
C VAL A 424 -4.51 -11.61 -15.57
N LEU A 425 -4.59 -12.75 -14.88
CA LEU A 425 -4.35 -14.10 -15.41
C LEU A 425 -5.68 -14.85 -15.40
N ASP A 426 -6.38 -14.83 -16.53
CA ASP A 426 -7.72 -15.37 -16.73
C ASP A 426 -7.87 -16.22 -18.00
N ASN A 427 -6.87 -16.22 -18.90
CA ASN A 427 -6.94 -16.93 -20.17
C ASN A 427 -5.68 -17.75 -20.48
N ALA A 428 -5.84 -18.70 -21.40
CA ALA A 428 -4.79 -19.65 -21.77
C ALA A 428 -3.53 -18.98 -22.32
N GLN A 429 -3.66 -17.82 -22.98
CA GLN A 429 -2.51 -17.12 -23.54
C GLN A 429 -1.66 -16.51 -22.42
N GLN A 430 -2.27 -15.83 -21.46
CA GLN A 430 -1.54 -15.28 -20.30
C GLN A 430 -0.79 -16.37 -19.52
N LEU A 431 -1.39 -17.54 -19.35
CA LEU A 431 -0.73 -18.69 -18.73
C LEU A 431 0.45 -19.21 -19.54
N ARG A 432 0.34 -19.26 -20.88
CA ARG A 432 1.47 -19.60 -21.77
C ARG A 432 2.62 -18.62 -21.63
N ASN A 433 2.34 -17.32 -21.63
CA ASN A 433 3.39 -16.30 -21.52
C ASN A 433 4.10 -16.34 -20.17
N LEU A 434 3.37 -16.63 -19.09
CA LEU A 434 3.98 -16.88 -17.79
C LEU A 434 4.89 -18.11 -17.84
N ALA A 435 4.45 -19.20 -18.48
CA ALA A 435 5.27 -20.41 -18.66
C ALA A 435 6.54 -20.14 -19.47
N ASP A 436 6.45 -19.36 -20.55
CA ASP A 436 7.61 -18.96 -21.37
C ASP A 436 8.60 -18.10 -20.58
N SER A 437 8.09 -17.16 -19.78
CA SER A 437 8.90 -16.33 -18.88
C SER A 437 9.64 -17.19 -17.85
N ILE A 438 8.96 -18.17 -17.24
CA ILE A 438 9.58 -19.12 -16.31
C ILE A 438 10.62 -19.99 -17.03
N GLY A 439 10.30 -20.45 -18.24
CA GLY A 439 11.21 -21.24 -19.08
C GLY A 439 12.51 -20.50 -19.40
N SER A 440 12.42 -19.21 -19.73
CA SER A 440 13.59 -18.35 -19.96
C SER A 440 14.46 -18.22 -18.71
N GLU A 441 13.87 -17.95 -17.53
CA GLU A 441 14.64 -17.86 -16.28
C GLU A 441 15.26 -19.19 -15.87
N MET A 442 14.54 -20.30 -16.07
CA MET A 442 15.07 -21.65 -15.86
C MET A 442 16.26 -21.95 -16.79
N GLY A 443 16.17 -21.52 -18.06
CA GLY A 443 17.27 -21.62 -19.02
C GLY A 443 18.53 -20.90 -18.56
N LYS A 444 18.39 -19.67 -18.05
CA LYS A 444 19.49 -18.89 -17.47
C LYS A 444 20.10 -19.58 -16.25
N LEU A 445 19.27 -20.13 -15.36
CA LEU A 445 19.74 -20.90 -14.21
C LEU A 445 20.56 -22.12 -14.64
N CYS A 446 20.07 -22.87 -15.63
CA CYS A 446 20.78 -24.02 -16.19
C CYS A 446 22.11 -23.63 -16.85
N GLU A 447 22.20 -22.47 -17.50
CA GLU A 447 23.46 -21.95 -18.05
C GLU A 447 24.43 -21.54 -16.93
N ALA A 448 23.94 -20.83 -15.91
CA ALA A 448 24.76 -20.41 -14.77
C ALA A 448 25.34 -21.61 -14.00
N LEU A 449 24.53 -22.66 -13.76
CA LEU A 449 24.98 -23.90 -13.13
C LEU A 449 26.06 -24.59 -13.95
N ARG A 450 25.93 -24.63 -15.28
CA ARG A 450 26.96 -25.19 -16.18
C ARG A 450 28.27 -24.42 -16.18
N LYS A 451 28.26 -23.12 -15.86
CA LYS A 451 29.48 -22.30 -15.73
C LYS A 451 30.16 -22.46 -14.37
N LEU A 452 29.44 -22.91 -13.35
CA LEU A 452 29.96 -23.14 -11.99
C LEU A 452 30.45 -24.58 -11.76
N ALA A 453 29.93 -25.54 -12.53
CA ALA A 453 30.43 -26.91 -12.62
C ALA A 453 31.69 -26.97 -13.50
#